data_AF-A0A1F6EX09-F1
#
_entry.id   AF-A0A1F6EX09-F1
#
_cell.length_a   1.000
_cell.length_b   1.000
_cell.length_c   1.000
_cell.angle_alpha   90.00
_cell.angle_beta   90.00
_cell.angle_gamma   90.00
#
_symmetry.space_group_name_H-M   'P 1'
#
loop_
_entity.id
_entity.type
_entity.pdbx_description
1 polymer ?
#
loop_
_entity_poly.entity_id
_entity_poly.type
_entity_poly.pdbx_seq_one_letter_code
_entity_poly.pdbx_strand_id
1 'polypeptide(L)'
;MIRDATFYFANLGADVSRCITAAKEGNETRYEDSLSRAHRTLELLHNTKRPEAYEEGLLMLRGLALARETPESLASFQTSLDSLISAFSVRLAA
;
A
#
# COMPACT_ATOMS: atom_id res chain seq x y z
N MET A 1 -9.91 -18.98 -3.23
CA MET A 1 -8.70 -18.25 -3.64
C MET A 1 -7.59 -18.56 -2.65
N ILE A 2 -6.42 -18.98 -3.13
CA ILE A 2 -5.23 -19.14 -2.29
C ILE A 2 -4.76 -17.73 -1.92
N ARG A 3 -4.51 -17.49 -0.63
CA ARG A 3 -3.94 -16.22 -0.16
C ARG A 3 -2.42 -16.30 -0.30
N ASP A 4 -1.92 -15.94 -1.47
CA ASP A 4 -0.49 -15.87 -1.76
C ASP A 4 0.08 -14.46 -1.55
N ALA A 5 1.38 -14.29 -1.78
CA ALA A 5 2.05 -13.00 -1.63
C ALA A 5 1.41 -11.90 -2.50
N THR A 6 0.91 -12.27 -3.68
CA THR A 6 0.27 -11.34 -4.60
C THR A 6 -1.05 -10.81 -4.06
N PHE A 7 -1.87 -11.68 -3.46
CA PHE A 7 -3.10 -11.27 -2.78
C PHE A 7 -2.85 -10.26 -1.66
N TYR A 8 -1.83 -10.50 -0.83
CA TYR A 8 -1.49 -9.60 0.27
C TYR A 8 -0.91 -8.28 -0.22
N PHE A 9 -0.06 -8.31 -1.25
CA PHE A 9 0.51 -7.11 -1.83
C PHE A 9 -0.56 -6.22 -2.50
N ALA A 10 -1.56 -6.82 -3.17
CA ALA A 10 -2.69 -6.08 -3.72
C ALA A 10 -3.54 -5.41 -2.63
N ASN A 11 -3.81 -6.11 -1.51
CA ASN A 11 -4.51 -5.52 -0.37
C ASN A 11 -3.72 -4.36 0.25
N LEU A 12 -2.41 -4.52 0.39
CA LEU A 12 -1.53 -3.46 0.88
C LEU A 12 -1.60 -2.23 -0.02
N GLY A 13 -1.46 -2.40 -1.35
CA GLY A 13 -1.58 -1.30 -2.31
C GLY A 13 -2.94 -0.60 -2.25
N ALA A 14 -4.02 -1.36 -2.07
CA ALA A 14 -5.36 -0.79 -1.91
C ALA A 14 -5.52 0.02 -0.62
N ASP A 15 -5.00 -0.45 0.51
CA ASP A 15 -5.05 0.32 1.77
C ASP A 15 -4.15 1.56 1.71
N VAL A 16 -2.98 1.49 1.06
CA VAL A 16 -2.14 2.67 0.81
C VAL A 16 -2.85 3.68 -0.07
N SER A 17 -3.52 3.24 -1.13
CA SER A 17 -4.34 4.13 -1.98
C SER A 17 -5.46 4.81 -1.17
N ARG A 18 -6.13 4.09 -0.27
CA ARG A 18 -7.12 4.68 0.66
C ARG A 18 -6.51 5.70 1.61
N CYS A 19 -5.29 5.46 2.12
CA CYS A 19 -4.57 6.45 2.91
C CYS A 19 -4.33 7.73 2.12
N ILE A 20 -3.88 7.63 0.86
CA ILE A 20 -3.68 8.80 -0.01
C ILE A 20 -4.97 9.58 -0.19
N THR A 21 -6.08 8.91 -0.51
CA THR A 21 -7.39 9.56 -0.65
C THR A 21 -7.81 10.26 0.64
N ALA A 22 -7.72 9.57 1.78
CA ALA A 22 -8.10 10.13 3.08
C ALA A 22 -7.24 11.35 3.45
N ALA A 23 -5.93 11.30 3.18
CA ALA A 23 -5.02 12.42 3.42
C ALA A 23 -5.37 13.64 2.54
N LYS A 24 -5.74 13.43 1.27
CA LYS A 24 -6.22 14.51 0.38
C LYS A 24 -7.55 15.12 0.84
N GLU A 25 -8.41 14.31 1.45
CA GLU A 25 -9.69 14.75 2.03
C GLU A 25 -9.52 15.41 3.42
N GLY A 26 -8.33 15.37 4.02
CA GLY A 26 -8.12 15.80 5.41
C GLY A 26 -8.82 14.89 6.44
N ASN A 27 -9.17 13.67 6.07
CA ASN A 27 -9.89 12.72 6.91
C ASN A 27 -8.91 11.81 7.68
N GLU A 28 -8.46 12.28 8.84
CA GLU A 28 -7.44 11.58 9.63
C GLU A 28 -7.90 10.21 10.13
N THR A 29 -9.16 10.09 10.59
CA THR A 29 -9.69 8.81 11.07
C THR A 29 -9.66 7.74 9.97
N ARG A 30 -10.08 8.09 8.76
CA ARG A 30 -10.05 7.17 7.61
C ARG A 30 -8.62 6.82 7.20
N TYR A 31 -7.70 7.77 7.34
CA TYR A 31 -6.27 7.55 7.12
C TYR A 31 -5.73 6.51 8.10
N GLU A 32 -5.93 6.71 9.41
CA GLU A 32 -5.46 5.83 10.48
C GLU A 32 -6.05 4.41 10.35
N ASP A 33 -7.35 4.30 10.05
CA ASP A 33 -8.01 3.01 9.84
C ASP A 33 -7.39 2.23 8.69
N SER A 34 -7.09 2.92 7.59
CA SER A 34 -6.48 2.30 6.40
C SER A 34 -5.03 1.93 6.65
N LEU A 35 -4.30 2.79 7.36
CA LEU A 35 -2.93 2.54 7.77
C LEU A 35 -2.83 1.33 8.72
N SER A 36 -3.78 1.18 9.65
CA SER A 36 -3.86 0.03 10.55
C SER A 36 -4.04 -1.28 9.79
N ARG A 37 -4.94 -1.32 8.79
CA ARG A 37 -5.13 -2.52 7.95
C ARG A 37 -3.89 -2.85 7.12
N ALA A 38 -3.20 -1.83 6.61
CA ALA A 38 -1.93 -2.02 5.90
C ALA A 38 -0.86 -2.65 6.80
N HIS A 39 -0.70 -2.18 8.04
CA HIS A 39 0.23 -2.77 9.01
C HIS A 39 -0.13 -4.21 9.36
N ARG A 40 -1.42 -4.53 9.56
CA ARG A 40 -1.87 -5.93 9.78
C ARG A 40 -1.52 -6.84 8.61
N THR A 41 -1.62 -6.34 7.38
CA THR A 41 -1.20 -7.08 6.18
C THR A 41 0.30 -7.34 6.18
N LEU A 42 1.09 -6.34 6.59
CA LEU A 42 2.55 -6.45 6.71
C LEU A 42 2.95 -7.48 7.77
N GLU A 43 2.34 -7.46 8.96
CA GLU A 43 2.55 -8.46 10.01
C GLU A 43 2.22 -9.88 9.52
N LEU A 44 1.17 -10.03 8.73
CA LEU A 44 0.78 -11.32 8.16
C LEU A 44 1.81 -11.82 7.13
N LEU A 45 2.35 -10.94 6.28
CA LEU A 45 3.45 -11.28 5.37
C LEU A 45 4.71 -11.71 6.12
N HIS A 46 5.03 -11.03 7.22
CA HIS A 46 6.14 -11.41 8.10
C HIS A 46 5.93 -12.80 8.69
N ASN A 47 4.77 -13.04 9.30
CA ASN A 47 4.43 -14.28 9.98
C ASN A 47 4.32 -15.49 9.04
N THR A 48 3.97 -15.25 7.77
CA THR A 48 3.87 -16.29 6.74
C THR A 48 5.19 -16.56 6.02
N LYS A 49 6.31 -16.01 6.51
CA LYS A 49 7.67 -16.16 5.95
C LYS A 49 7.73 -15.77 4.47
N ARG A 50 7.18 -14.61 4.14
CA ARG A 50 7.27 -13.97 2.81
C ARG A 50 8.18 -12.75 2.89
N PRO A 51 9.50 -12.91 3.09
CA PRO A 51 10.41 -11.81 3.39
C PRO A 51 10.45 -10.77 2.27
N GLU A 52 10.42 -11.19 1.00
CA GLU A 52 10.47 -10.26 -0.13
C GLU A 52 9.22 -9.37 -0.17
N ALA A 53 8.03 -9.97 0.00
CA ALA A 53 6.78 -9.22 0.02
C ALA A 53 6.65 -8.31 1.25
N TYR A 54 7.21 -8.73 2.38
CA TYR A 54 7.30 -7.91 3.59
C TYR A 54 8.19 -6.68 3.36
N GLU A 55 9.38 -6.85 2.79
CA GLU A 55 10.31 -5.75 2.54
C GLU A 55 9.72 -4.73 1.55
N GLU A 56 9.15 -5.19 0.43
CA GLU A 56 8.48 -4.33 -0.54
C GLU A 56 7.29 -3.58 0.10
N GLY A 57 6.53 -4.27 0.95
CA GLY A 57 5.43 -3.63 1.67
C GLY A 57 5.88 -2.58 2.68
N LEU A 58 6.99 -2.81 3.37
CA LEU A 58 7.59 -1.85 4.30
C LEU A 58 8.09 -0.61 3.56
N LEU A 59 8.72 -0.78 2.39
CA LEU A 59 9.13 0.33 1.52
C LEU A 59 7.94 1.17 1.06
N MET A 60 6.83 0.52 0.69
CA MET A 60 5.61 1.22 0.29
C MET A 60 5.04 2.11 1.42
N LEU A 61 5.01 1.61 2.67
CA LEU A 61 4.53 2.39 3.81
C LEU A 61 5.47 3.53 4.20
N ARG A 62 6.79 3.33 4.08
CA ARG A 62 7.77 4.42 4.25
C ARG A 62 7.59 5.51 3.20
N GLY A 63 7.36 5.12 1.95
CA GLY A 63 7.05 6.04 0.86
C GLY A 63 5.80 6.87 1.15
N LEU A 64 4.73 6.24 1.63
CA LEU A 64 3.50 6.93 2.04
C LEU A 64 3.76 7.94 3.16
N ALA A 65 4.56 7.57 4.17
CA ALA A 65 4.86 8.45 5.30
C ALA A 65 5.63 9.71 4.86
N LEU A 66 6.64 9.55 4.01
CA LEU A 66 7.40 10.67 3.44
C LEU A 66 6.53 11.53 2.52
N ALA A 67 5.71 10.91 1.67
CA ALA A 67 4.85 11.60 0.73
C ALA A 67 3.71 12.38 1.40
N ARG A 68 3.38 12.09 2.66
CA ARG A 68 2.32 12.80 3.38
C ARG A 68 2.72 14.23 3.78
N GLU A 69 4.01 14.57 3.73
CA GLU A 69 4.50 15.88 4.15
C GLU A 69 3.94 17.05 3.33
N THR A 70 3.70 16.84 2.02
CA THR A 70 3.14 17.89 1.17
C THR A 70 2.10 17.35 0.17
N PRO A 71 1.14 18.18 -0.28
CA PRO A 71 0.18 17.76 -1.31
C PRO A 71 0.85 17.30 -2.62
N GLU A 72 1.96 17.93 -3.01
CA GLU A 72 2.70 17.61 -4.24
C GLU A 72 3.41 16.26 -4.14
N SER A 73 4.08 16.00 -3.02
CA SER A 73 4.74 14.72 -2.77
C SER A 73 3.71 13.58 -2.68
N LEU A 74 2.55 13.84 -2.06
CA LEU A 74 1.44 12.89 -2.00
C LEU A 74 0.87 12.57 -3.39
N ALA A 75 0.72 13.58 -4.25
CA ALA A 75 0.26 13.40 -5.63
C ALA A 75 1.28 12.61 -6.47
N SER A 76 2.57 12.93 -6.34
CA SER A 76 3.64 12.20 -7.02
C SER A 76 3.68 10.72 -6.60
N PHE A 77 3.58 10.46 -5.30
CA PHE A 77 3.53 9.11 -4.76
C PHE A 77 2.32 8.33 -5.26
N GLN A 78 1.15 8.97 -5.37
CA GLN A 78 -0.03 8.33 -5.96
C GLN A 78 0.23 7.86 -7.39
N THR A 79 0.84 8.70 -8.24
CA THR A 79 1.15 8.33 -9.62
C THR A 79 2.10 7.12 -9.68
N SER A 80 3.11 7.07 -8.81
CA SER A 80 4.00 5.90 -8.71
C SER A 80 3.26 4.64 -8.25
N LEU A 81 2.37 4.77 -7.25
CA LEU A 81 1.56 3.65 -6.76
C LEU A 81 0.61 3.11 -7.83
N ASP A 82 -0.09 4.00 -8.54
CA ASP A 82 -1.02 3.62 -9.62
C ASP A 82 -0.28 2.88 -10.75
N SER A 83 0.93 3.33 -11.09
CA SER A 83 1.79 2.68 -12.09
C SER A 83 2.18 1.27 -11.66
N LEU A 84 2.54 1.10 -10.38
CA LEU A 84 2.90 -0.17 -9.80
C LEU A 84 1.70 -1.13 -9.76
N ILE A 85 0.53 -0.69 -9.29
CA ILE A 85 -0.71 -1.49 -9.27
C ILE A 85 -1.11 -1.91 -10.69
N SER A 86 -0.99 -1.02 -11.68
CA SER A 86 -1.28 -1.34 -13.08
C SER A 86 -0.34 -2.44 -13.60
N ALA A 87 0.97 -2.32 -13.36
CA ALA A 87 1.94 -3.35 -13.76
C ALA A 87 1.67 -4.71 -13.09
N PHE A 88 1.26 -4.72 -11.82
CA PHE A 88 0.85 -5.95 -11.13
C PHE A 88 -0.43 -6.55 -11.71
N SER A 89 -1.42 -5.71 -12.03
CA SER A 89 -2.69 -6.16 -12.62
C SER A 89 -2.49 -6.85 -13.96
N VAL A 90 -1.60 -6.31 -14.81
CA VAL A 90 -1.23 -6.93 -16.09
C VAL A 90 -0.58 -8.31 -15.87
N ARG A 91 0.32 -8.44 -14.89
CA ARG A 91 0.96 -9.73 -14.57
C ARG A 91 -0.02 -10.78 -14.04
N LEU A 92 -1.07 -10.37 -13.36
CA LEU A 92 -2.12 -11.26 -12.83
C LEU A 92 -3.10 -11.76 -13.90
N ALA A 93 -3.24 -11.02 -14.99
CA ALA A 93 -4.15 -11.34 -16.10
C ALA A 93 -3.49 -12.20 -17.19
N ALA A 94 -2.16 -12.35 -17.16
CA ALA A 94 -1.36 -13.17 -18.08
C ALA A 94 -1.18 -14.60 -17.54
#